data_AF-A0A2M8F1P2-F1
#
_entry.id   AF-A0A2M8F1P2-F1
#
_cell.length_a   1.000
_cell.length_b   1.000
_cell.length_c   1.000
_cell.angle_alpha   90.00
_cell.angle_beta   90.00
_cell.angle_gamma   90.00
#
_symmetry.space_group_name_H-M   'P 1'
#
loop_
_entity.id
_entity.type
_entity.pdbx_description
1 polymer ?
#
loop_
_entity_poly.entity_id
_entity_poly.type
_entity_poly.pdbx_seq_one_letter_code
_entity_poly.pdbx_strand_id
1 'polypeptide(L)'
;MDTSSKHIFHNLDAKALTSKNNWPVVAGVIVGAIILGILSGYGTTFMSSNEKASKTKMADGSEKSADAISSAGILDKETFKDKAEGVLKEGGFEGEGSFHLERPGGISQNVYLTSTTVDLTQFLEKDVRLWGATFDSKKAGWLMDVGYIEIIK
;
A
#
# COMPACT_ATOMS: atom_id res chain seq x y z
N MET A 1 -52.52 55.81 -28.18
CA MET A 1 -51.70 56.44 -29.23
C MET A 1 -50.45 56.94 -28.53
N ASP A 2 -49.25 56.36 -28.65
CA ASP A 2 -48.75 55.40 -29.62
C ASP A 2 -47.60 54.56 -29.03
N THR A 3 -47.54 53.36 -29.58
CA THR A 3 -46.52 52.31 -29.63
C THR A 3 -45.06 52.74 -29.43
N SER A 4 -44.28 51.90 -28.71
CA SER A 4 -43.14 51.18 -29.33
C SER A 4 -42.45 50.29 -28.30
N SER A 5 -42.94 49.06 -28.11
CA SER A 5 -42.19 48.01 -27.43
C SER A 5 -41.04 47.58 -28.34
N LYS A 6 -39.82 47.99 -27.99
CA LYS A 6 -38.59 47.67 -28.70
C LYS A 6 -38.28 46.18 -28.49
N HIS A 7 -38.81 45.35 -29.39
CA HIS A 7 -38.55 43.91 -29.43
C HIS A 7 -37.05 43.65 -29.69
N ILE A 8 -36.38 43.14 -28.66
CA ILE A 8 -34.99 42.68 -28.73
C ILE A 8 -35.01 41.24 -29.27
N PHE A 9 -35.36 41.07 -30.54
CA PHE A 9 -35.13 39.79 -31.21
C PHE A 9 -33.66 39.74 -31.60
N HIS A 10 -32.88 38.98 -30.84
CA HIS A 10 -31.56 38.56 -31.28
C HIS A 10 -31.73 37.77 -32.57
N ASN A 11 -31.19 38.30 -33.67
CA ASN A 11 -30.93 37.53 -34.87
C ASN A 11 -29.91 36.46 -34.47
N LEU A 12 -30.39 35.26 -34.16
CA LEU A 12 -29.53 34.10 -34.13
C LEU A 12 -29.19 33.79 -35.58
N ASP A 13 -28.07 34.35 -36.02
CA ASP A 13 -27.40 33.96 -37.24
C ASP A 13 -27.08 32.46 -37.11
N ALA A 14 -28.00 31.60 -37.59
CA ALA A 14 -27.84 30.15 -37.64
C ALA A 14 -26.87 29.75 -38.76
N LYS A 15 -25.85 30.58 -39.01
CA LYS A 15 -24.83 30.35 -40.00
C LYS A 15 -23.68 29.62 -39.32
N ALA A 16 -23.61 28.35 -39.70
CA ALA A 16 -22.46 27.47 -39.56
C ALA A 16 -22.32 26.67 -38.25
N LEU A 17 -23.39 25.98 -37.84
CA LEU A 17 -23.22 24.56 -37.50
C LEU A 17 -23.32 23.74 -38.79
N THR A 18 -22.41 24.02 -39.71
CA THR A 18 -22.11 23.12 -40.83
C THR A 18 -21.52 21.86 -40.19
N SER A 19 -22.38 20.89 -39.95
CA SER A 19 -22.02 19.50 -39.70
C SER A 19 -21.24 18.99 -40.91
N LYS A 20 -19.93 19.23 -40.90
CA LYS A 20 -19.01 18.50 -41.77
C LYS A 20 -19.05 17.07 -41.26
N ASN A 21 -19.40 16.14 -42.15
CA ASN A 21 -19.58 14.72 -41.88
C ASN A 21 -18.26 14.06 -41.42
N ASN A 22 -17.85 14.37 -40.19
CA ASN A 22 -16.71 13.79 -39.50
C ASN A 22 -17.17 12.60 -38.63
N TRP A 23 -18.46 12.24 -38.71
CA TRP A 23 -19.05 11.09 -38.04
C TRP A 23 -18.23 9.80 -38.21
N PRO A 24 -17.70 9.44 -39.40
CA PRO A 24 -16.85 8.25 -39.51
C PRO A 24 -15.51 8.40 -38.76
N VAL A 25 -14.97 9.61 -38.64
CA VAL A 25 -13.72 9.87 -37.89
C VAL A 25 -13.97 9.80 -36.39
N VAL A 26 -15.06 10.39 -35.90
CA VAL A 26 -15.44 10.33 -34.47
C VAL A 26 -15.81 8.91 -34.06
N ALA A 27 -16.57 8.19 -34.90
CA ALA A 27 -16.86 6.78 -34.69
C ALA A 27 -15.57 5.93 -34.69
N GLY A 28 -14.62 6.23 -35.58
CA GLY A 28 -13.31 5.58 -35.61
C GLY A 28 -12.48 5.82 -34.34
N VAL A 29 -12.49 7.04 -33.78
CA VAL A 29 -11.78 7.35 -32.53
C VAL A 29 -12.40 6.64 -31.33
N ILE A 30 -13.73 6.56 -31.24
CA ILE A 30 -14.42 5.88 -30.15
C ILE A 30 -14.18 4.37 -30.21
N VAL A 31 -14.28 3.76 -31.40
CA VAL A 31 -13.97 2.33 -31.59
C VAL A 31 -12.50 2.05 -31.29
N GLY A 32 -11.58 2.93 -31.70
CA GLY A 32 -10.15 2.83 -31.37
C GLY A 32 -9.89 2.87 -29.86
N ALA A 33 -10.55 3.76 -29.12
CA ALA A 33 -10.40 3.86 -27.67
C ALA A 33 -10.92 2.61 -26.93
N ILE A 34 -12.01 2.00 -27.41
CA ILE A 34 -12.57 0.76 -26.84
C ILE A 34 -11.63 -0.43 -27.07
N ILE A 35 -11.02 -0.55 -28.26
CA ILE A 35 -10.05 -1.62 -28.57
C ILE A 35 -8.78 -1.50 -27.71
N LEU A 36 -8.27 -0.27 -27.54
CA LEU A 36 -7.11 -0.01 -26.67
C LEU A 36 -7.40 -0.28 -25.18
N GLY A 37 -8.63 -0.01 -24.72
CA GLY A 37 -9.07 -0.33 -23.36
C GLY A 37 -9.17 -1.83 -23.07
N ILE A 38 -9.67 -2.63 -24.03
CA ILE A 38 -9.80 -4.09 -23.86
C ILE A 38 -8.43 -4.78 -23.87
N LEU A 39 -7.48 -4.31 -24.69
CA LEU A 39 -6.09 -4.82 -24.71
C LEU A 39 -5.34 -4.58 -23.39
N SER A 40 -5.54 -3.43 -22.74
CA SER A 40 -4.92 -3.13 -21.44
C SER A 40 -5.61 -3.82 -20.26
N GLY A 41 -6.91 -4.14 -20.38
CA GLY A 41 -7.71 -4.73 -19.30
C GLY A 41 -7.62 -6.26 -19.17
N TYR A 42 -7.27 -6.99 -20.24
CA TYR A 42 -7.17 -8.46 -20.23
C TYR A 42 -5.73 -9.00 -20.37
N GLY A 43 -4.73 -8.14 -20.60
CA GLY A 43 -3.33 -8.55 -20.79
C GLY A 43 -2.54 -8.85 -19.51
N THR A 44 -3.04 -8.49 -18.32
CA THR A 44 -2.30 -8.61 -17.05
C THR A 44 -2.55 -9.92 -16.31
N THR A 45 -3.48 -10.78 -16.76
CA THR A 45 -3.80 -12.04 -16.06
C THR A 45 -3.12 -13.28 -16.66
N PHE A 46 -2.40 -13.16 -17.77
CA PHE A 46 -1.73 -14.29 -18.44
C PHE A 46 -0.21 -14.16 -18.64
N MET A 47 0.40 -13.08 -18.15
CA MET A 47 1.86 -12.93 -18.15
C MET A 47 2.41 -12.98 -16.72
N SER A 48 1.95 -13.99 -15.99
CA SER A 48 2.57 -14.46 -14.75
C SER A 48 3.03 -15.89 -14.99
N SER A 49 4.14 -16.04 -15.73
CA SER A 49 5.07 -17.18 -15.58
C SER A 49 6.33 -17.00 -16.44
N ASN A 50 7.44 -16.91 -15.72
CA ASN A 50 8.79 -17.40 -16.02
C ASN A 50 9.91 -16.48 -16.57
N GLU A 51 10.70 -15.99 -15.60
CA GLU A 51 12.15 -16.20 -15.45
C GLU A 51 13.13 -15.50 -16.42
N LYS A 52 13.93 -14.54 -15.90
CA LYS A 52 15.37 -14.79 -15.59
C LYS A 52 16.12 -13.58 -15.00
N ALA A 53 16.75 -13.86 -13.85
CA ALA A 53 18.10 -13.46 -13.46
C ALA A 53 18.39 -11.99 -13.12
N SER A 54 18.25 -11.67 -11.82
CA SER A 54 19.34 -11.03 -11.10
C SER A 54 19.48 -11.68 -9.73
N LYS A 55 20.63 -12.32 -9.53
CA LYS A 55 20.98 -13.08 -8.33
C LYS A 55 21.03 -12.14 -7.13
N THR A 56 20.23 -12.43 -6.11
CA THR A 56 20.68 -12.25 -4.72
C THR A 56 20.24 -13.50 -3.98
N LYS A 57 21.23 -14.26 -3.52
CA LYS A 57 21.04 -15.47 -2.73
C LYS A 57 20.39 -15.08 -1.40
N MET A 58 19.35 -15.80 -0.99
CA MET A 58 19.26 -16.40 0.34
C MET A 58 18.16 -17.48 0.31
N ALA A 59 18.59 -18.66 0.78
CA ALA A 59 17.90 -19.86 1.27
C ALA A 59 16.36 -19.82 1.41
N ASP A 60 15.60 -20.89 1.36
CA ASP A 60 15.75 -22.34 1.12
C ASP A 60 14.30 -22.85 1.22
N GLY A 61 13.98 -23.94 0.53
CA GLY A 61 12.63 -24.46 0.45
C GLY A 61 12.09 -24.90 1.81
N SER A 62 10.83 -24.58 2.07
CA SER A 62 9.99 -25.47 2.89
C SER A 62 8.53 -25.36 2.47
N GLU A 63 8.12 -26.25 1.57
CA GLU A 63 6.81 -26.86 1.67
C GLU A 63 6.70 -27.51 3.06
N LYS A 64 5.93 -26.93 3.97
CA LYS A 64 5.25 -27.66 5.05
C LYS A 64 4.25 -26.77 5.80
N SER A 65 3.04 -27.30 5.87
CA SER A 65 1.93 -26.96 6.76
C SER A 65 1.10 -25.74 6.38
N ALA A 66 -0.16 -26.01 6.04
CA ALA A 66 -1.24 -25.09 6.38
C ALA A 66 -1.10 -24.72 7.88
N ASP A 67 -1.34 -23.44 8.20
CA ASP A 67 -1.43 -22.84 9.54
C ASP A 67 -0.15 -22.38 10.27
N ALA A 68 0.96 -22.10 9.58
CA ALA A 68 2.05 -21.31 10.18
C ALA A 68 2.12 -19.91 9.54
N ILE A 69 1.58 -18.90 10.23
CA ILE A 69 1.70 -17.49 9.83
C ILE A 69 3.18 -17.11 9.93
N SER A 70 3.81 -16.88 8.78
CA SER A 70 5.23 -16.51 8.66
C SER A 70 5.47 -15.01 8.72
N SER A 71 4.47 -14.21 8.31
CA SER A 71 4.48 -12.75 8.35
C SER A 71 3.07 -12.19 8.44
N ALA A 72 2.94 -10.94 8.88
CA ALA A 72 1.68 -10.22 8.96
C ALA A 72 1.88 -8.70 8.86
N GLY A 73 0.83 -8.01 8.39
CA GLY A 73 0.80 -6.55 8.29
C GLY A 73 1.02 -6.00 6.88
N ILE A 74 1.25 -4.69 6.79
CA ILE A 74 1.44 -3.95 5.54
C ILE A 74 2.87 -3.46 5.48
N LEU A 75 3.62 -3.94 4.48
CA LEU A 75 4.99 -3.50 4.22
C LEU A 75 4.98 -2.15 3.49
N ASP A 76 4.63 -1.09 4.20
CA ASP A 76 4.78 0.29 3.73
C ASP A 76 6.09 0.89 4.27
N LYS A 77 7.14 0.83 3.45
CA LYS A 77 8.48 1.32 3.80
C LYS A 77 8.59 2.84 3.82
N GLU A 78 7.60 3.56 3.29
CA GLU A 78 7.57 5.02 3.33
C GLU A 78 7.03 5.53 4.68
N THR A 79 6.04 4.83 5.24
CA THR A 79 5.50 5.13 6.57
C THR A 79 6.32 4.47 7.68
N PHE A 80 6.68 3.20 7.52
CA PHE A 80 7.40 2.38 8.49
C PHE A 80 8.87 2.21 8.08
N LYS A 81 9.65 3.26 8.31
CA LYS A 81 11.06 3.35 7.87
C LYS A 81 12.02 2.61 8.80
N ASP A 82 11.65 2.45 10.06
CA ASP A 82 12.50 1.85 11.07
C ASP A 82 12.37 0.35 11.07
N LYS A 83 13.48 -0.32 11.42
CA LYS A 83 13.56 -1.77 11.47
C LYS A 83 14.21 -2.20 12.78
N ALA A 84 13.65 -3.25 13.37
CA ALA A 84 14.22 -3.91 14.54
C ALA A 84 14.15 -5.44 14.40
N GLU A 85 15.10 -6.14 15.02
CA GLU A 85 15.16 -7.60 15.05
C GLU A 85 15.41 -8.05 16.50
N GLY A 86 14.80 -9.16 16.90
CA GLY A 86 14.96 -9.74 18.23
C GLY A 86 13.88 -10.77 18.57
N VAL A 87 13.89 -11.23 19.82
CA VAL A 87 12.85 -12.15 20.33
C VAL A 87 11.66 -11.33 20.80
N LEU A 88 10.48 -11.61 20.26
CA LEU A 88 9.27 -10.92 20.68
C LEU A 88 8.77 -11.45 22.03
N LYS A 89 8.57 -10.55 22.99
CA LYS A 89 8.02 -10.85 24.31
C LYS A 89 6.85 -9.94 24.63
N GLU A 90 5.96 -10.44 25.48
CA GLU A 90 4.86 -9.66 26.01
C GLU A 90 5.34 -8.72 27.11
N GLY A 91 4.76 -7.52 27.18
CA GLY A 91 5.04 -6.53 28.21
C GLY A 91 5.60 -5.22 27.65
N GLY A 92 5.14 -4.11 28.24
CA GLY A 92 5.63 -2.76 27.99
C GLY A 92 6.63 -2.27 29.04
N PHE A 93 7.04 -1.01 28.92
CA PHE A 93 7.86 -0.32 29.91
C PHE A 93 7.07 0.78 30.61
N GLU A 94 6.86 0.64 31.92
CA GLU A 94 6.24 1.67 32.76
C GLU A 94 4.91 2.26 32.23
N GLY A 95 4.11 1.45 31.52
CA GLY A 95 2.83 1.84 30.91
C GLY A 95 2.91 2.28 29.44
N GLU A 96 4.09 2.20 28.81
CA GLU A 96 4.28 2.44 27.38
C GLU A 96 4.55 1.13 26.63
N GLY A 97 3.86 0.92 25.50
CA GLY A 97 3.91 -0.31 24.72
C GLY A 97 3.18 -1.49 25.36
N SER A 98 2.87 -2.49 24.55
CA SER A 98 2.23 -3.74 25.00
C SER A 98 3.14 -4.96 24.84
N PHE A 99 4.14 -4.85 23.97
CA PHE A 99 5.12 -5.89 23.68
C PHE A 99 6.52 -5.27 23.65
N HIS A 100 7.55 -6.11 23.67
CA HIS A 100 8.91 -5.65 23.45
C HIS A 100 9.75 -6.68 22.68
N LEU A 101 10.79 -6.20 22.00
CA LEU A 101 11.85 -7.04 21.46
C LEU A 101 12.99 -7.12 22.46
N GLU A 102 13.34 -8.34 22.86
CA GLU A 102 14.58 -8.62 23.54
C GLU A 102 15.72 -8.68 22.53
N ARG A 103 16.73 -7.83 22.75
CA ARG A 103 17.93 -7.74 21.91
C ARG A 103 19.16 -8.19 22.72
N PRO A 104 20.24 -8.64 22.05
CA PRO A 104 21.45 -9.13 22.72
C PRO A 104 22.14 -8.08 23.63
N GLY A 105 21.77 -6.80 23.53
CA GLY A 105 22.26 -5.73 24.40
C GLY A 105 21.58 -5.63 25.78
N GLY A 106 20.63 -6.52 26.08
CA GLY A 106 19.88 -6.53 27.34
C GLY A 106 18.79 -5.46 27.41
N ILE A 107 18.22 -5.27 28.62
CA ILE A 107 17.00 -4.47 28.86
C ILE A 107 17.11 -3.02 28.35
N SER A 108 18.30 -2.42 28.39
CA SER A 108 18.54 -1.05 27.92
C SER A 108 18.46 -0.89 26.40
N GLN A 109 18.49 -2.00 25.66
CA GLN A 109 18.42 -2.05 24.20
C GLN A 109 17.10 -2.66 23.71
N ASN A 110 16.17 -2.96 24.61
CA ASN A 110 14.85 -3.45 24.25
C ASN A 110 14.06 -2.38 23.51
N VAL A 111 13.31 -2.83 22.50
CA VAL A 111 12.40 -1.98 21.73
C VAL A 111 11.00 -2.27 22.20
N TYR A 112 10.31 -1.27 22.75
CA TYR A 112 8.92 -1.40 23.18
C TYR A 112 8.00 -1.09 22.02
N LEU A 113 6.91 -1.84 21.92
CA LEU A 113 6.10 -1.91 20.71
C LEU A 113 4.65 -1.60 20.99
N THR A 114 4.05 -0.85 20.08
CA THR A 114 2.60 -0.76 19.92
C THR A 114 2.17 -1.49 18.65
N SER A 115 1.01 -2.13 18.72
CA SER A 115 0.39 -2.83 17.59
C SER A 115 -0.79 -2.00 17.11
N THR A 116 -0.63 -1.37 15.95
CA THR A 116 -1.75 -0.66 15.28
C THR A 116 -2.36 -1.50 14.16
N THR A 117 -1.55 -2.28 13.44
CA THR A 117 -1.99 -3.00 12.24
C THR A 117 -1.89 -4.52 12.36
N VAL A 118 -1.07 -5.02 13.30
CA VAL A 118 -0.63 -6.42 13.29
C VAL A 118 -0.83 -7.08 14.65
N ASP A 119 -1.51 -8.21 14.69
CA ASP A 119 -1.60 -9.01 15.90
C ASP A 119 -0.25 -9.65 16.26
N LEU A 120 0.45 -9.05 17.23
CA LEU A 120 1.77 -9.47 17.69
C LEU A 120 1.71 -10.74 18.54
N THR A 121 0.54 -11.12 19.08
CA THR A 121 0.40 -12.29 19.96
C THR A 121 0.75 -13.59 19.25
N GLN A 122 0.51 -13.66 17.94
CA GLN A 122 0.79 -14.81 17.07
C GLN A 122 2.30 -15.06 16.87
N PHE A 123 3.13 -14.11 17.29
CA PHE A 123 4.58 -14.11 17.09
C PHE A 123 5.37 -14.12 18.40
N LEU A 124 4.70 -14.26 19.55
CA LEU A 124 5.34 -14.33 20.85
C LEU A 124 6.38 -15.45 20.90
N GLU A 125 7.50 -15.15 21.56
CA GLU A 125 8.66 -16.01 21.75
C GLU A 125 9.39 -16.44 20.48
N LYS A 126 9.06 -15.83 19.33
CA LYS A 126 9.75 -16.07 18.07
C LYS A 126 10.80 -15.00 17.83
N ASP A 127 11.87 -15.39 17.15
CA ASP A 127 12.80 -14.46 16.53
C ASP A 127 12.11 -13.80 15.34
N VAL A 128 11.95 -12.48 15.41
CA VAL A 128 11.20 -11.73 14.42
C VAL A 128 11.94 -10.48 13.98
N ARG A 129 11.57 -10.05 12.78
CA ARG A 129 11.95 -8.77 12.21
C ARG A 129 10.70 -7.91 12.08
N LEU A 130 10.80 -6.68 12.59
CA LEU A 130 9.74 -5.69 12.59
C LEU A 130 10.10 -4.53 11.68
N TRP A 131 9.07 -3.99 11.03
CA TRP A 131 9.10 -2.68 10.41
C TRP A 131 8.06 -1.79 11.07
N GLY A 132 8.52 -0.62 11.47
CA GLY A 132 7.71 0.31 12.24
C GLY A 132 8.13 1.76 12.07
N ALA A 133 7.45 2.61 12.82
CA ALA A 133 7.80 4.01 12.98
C ALA A 133 8.14 4.26 14.46
N THR A 134 9.34 4.74 14.71
CA THR A 134 9.79 5.09 16.07
C THR A 134 9.09 6.36 16.51
N PHE A 135 8.63 6.36 17.76
CA PHE A 135 8.02 7.50 18.40
C PHE A 135 8.83 7.94 19.62
N ASP A 136 8.73 9.23 19.93
CA ASP A 136 9.26 9.75 21.17
C ASP A 136 8.45 9.21 22.34
N SER A 137 9.13 8.52 23.25
CA SER A 137 8.60 8.01 24.50
C SER A 137 9.07 8.86 25.68
N LYS A 138 8.24 8.95 26.73
CA LYS A 138 8.63 9.65 27.95
C LYS A 138 9.46 8.76 28.88
N LYS A 139 9.29 7.44 28.77
CA LYS A 139 9.85 6.46 29.69
C LYS A 139 10.67 5.40 28.98
N ALA A 140 10.14 4.82 27.90
CA ALA A 140 10.90 3.87 27.08
C ALA A 140 12.07 4.57 26.39
N GLY A 141 13.22 3.90 26.28
CA GLY A 141 14.34 4.42 25.48
C GLY A 141 14.10 4.29 23.97
N TRP A 142 13.25 3.34 23.58
CA TRP A 142 12.85 3.12 22.20
C TRP A 142 11.42 2.58 22.17
N LEU A 143 10.49 3.40 21.68
CA LEU A 143 9.10 3.02 21.43
C LEU A 143 8.84 3.03 19.93
N MET A 144 8.19 2.00 19.41
CA MET A 144 7.95 1.84 17.98
C MET A 144 6.55 1.29 17.70
N ASP A 145 5.86 1.86 16.72
CA ASP A 145 4.61 1.32 16.21
C ASP A 145 4.84 0.40 15.02
N VAL A 146 4.27 -0.80 15.09
CA VAL A 146 4.56 -1.88 14.15
C VAL A 146 3.52 -1.94 13.04
N GLY A 147 3.99 -1.81 11.79
CA GLY A 147 3.19 -1.96 10.58
C GLY A 147 3.32 -3.34 9.93
N TYR A 148 4.48 -3.99 10.07
CA TYR A 148 4.76 -5.30 9.47
C TYR A 148 5.74 -6.12 10.34
N ILE A 149 5.51 -7.43 10.40
CA ILE A 149 6.31 -8.42 11.12
C ILE A 149 6.56 -9.64 10.25
N GLU A 150 7.74 -10.23 10.40
CA GLU A 150 8.04 -11.55 9.86
C GLU A 150 8.96 -12.35 10.78
N ILE A 151 8.85 -13.67 10.73
CA ILE A 151 9.70 -14.58 11.50
C ILE A 151 11.05 -14.72 10.79
N ILE A 152 12.14 -14.57 11.54
CA ILE A 152 13.49 -14.86 11.08
C ILE A 152 13.79 -16.31 11.49
N LYS A 153 13.96 -17.17 10.50
CA LYS A 153 14.19 -18.61 10.70
C LYS A 153 15.68 -18.93 10.78
#